data_AF-A0A2S8UCV2-F1
#
_entry.id   AF-A0A2S8UCV2-F1
#
_cell.length_a   1.000
_cell.length_b   1.000
_cell.length_c   1.000
_cell.angle_alpha   90.00
_cell.angle_beta   90.00
_cell.angle_gamma   90.00
#
_symmetry.space_group_name_H-M   'P 1'
#
loop_
_entity.id
_entity.type
_entity.pdbx_description
1 polymer ?
#
loop_
_entity_poly.entity_id
_entity_poly.type
_entity_poly.pdbx_seq_one_letter_code
_entity_poly.pdbx_strand_id
1 'polypeptide(L)'
;MFTSNGYTLDDSPSRLGWMEPVPDAIRTDKGALWGRLRRDGYLFLPQQLDPQVVTAFREHYFTAMSDTGIVAPGSDPAVGIGAQGEIDRAKIRSALFDDIVPGERYAALTGHPDVRGWFEWFLGDDVHLHKRKIIRHIRPGESGIGTATQAHYDLVYLREGSERVLSMWIPLGDCPAEQGGLAYLEGSHHWSLAEERARGDKRPAASITADLPGLADKHDARWLLANYRAGDVMVHSSYVVHASTDNVDPLDRIRLSTDIRYQRASEPIDWRWQEHWHEDDGL
;
A
#
# COMPACT_ATOMS: atom_id res chain seq x y z
N MET A 1 16.91 -5.47 12.00
CA MET A 1 16.87 -3.99 12.03
C MET A 1 16.20 -3.54 10.75
N PHE A 2 15.14 -2.75 10.84
CA PHE A 2 14.38 -2.31 9.67
C PHE A 2 14.97 -1.01 9.12
N THR A 3 14.99 -0.87 7.80
CA THR A 3 15.41 0.36 7.13
C THR A 3 14.31 0.86 6.21
N SER A 4 14.31 2.13 5.85
CA SER A 4 13.50 2.71 4.79
C SER A 4 14.30 3.79 4.10
N ASN A 5 14.45 3.70 2.78
CA ASN A 5 15.18 4.70 2.00
C ASN A 5 16.64 4.90 2.48
N GLY A 6 17.25 3.87 3.08
CA GLY A 6 18.59 3.94 3.69
C GLY A 6 18.65 4.51 5.11
N TYR A 7 17.51 4.93 5.68
CA TYR A 7 17.42 5.31 7.10
C TYR A 7 17.09 4.11 7.96
N THR A 8 17.85 3.91 9.03
CA THR A 8 17.62 2.87 10.02
C THR A 8 16.53 3.28 11.01
N LEU A 9 15.48 2.47 11.14
CA LEU A 9 14.45 2.68 12.17
C LEU A 9 15.00 2.29 13.54
N ASP A 10 14.71 3.11 14.55
CA ASP A 10 14.91 2.77 15.96
C ASP A 10 13.90 1.69 16.36
N ASP A 11 14.40 0.53 16.82
CA ASP A 11 13.59 -0.62 17.22
C ASP A 11 13.15 -0.57 18.69
N SER A 12 13.43 0.54 19.39
CA SER A 12 12.91 0.79 20.73
C SER A 12 11.37 0.81 20.75
N PRO A 13 10.72 0.30 21.82
CA PRO A 13 9.26 0.32 21.93
C PRO A 13 8.62 1.72 21.89
N SER A 14 9.42 2.78 22.10
CA SER A 14 9.03 4.19 22.00
C SER A 14 9.05 4.74 20.58
N ARG A 15 9.65 4.04 19.61
CA ARG A 15 9.75 4.46 18.21
C ARG A 15 9.26 3.44 17.20
N LEU A 16 9.19 2.17 17.58
CA LEU A 16 8.63 1.10 16.77
C LEU A 16 7.51 0.39 17.51
N GLY A 17 6.45 0.06 16.78
CA GLY A 17 5.33 -0.72 17.26
C GLY A 17 4.80 -1.68 16.21
N TRP A 18 3.80 -2.45 16.59
CA TRP A 18 3.12 -3.39 15.71
C TRP A 18 1.68 -2.97 15.51
N MET A 19 1.20 -3.05 14.27
CA MET A 19 -0.20 -2.81 13.94
C MET A 19 -1.07 -3.86 14.61
N GLU A 20 -2.18 -3.41 15.21
CA GLU A 20 -3.07 -4.30 15.92
C GLU A 20 -4.14 -4.83 14.93
N PRO A 21 -4.32 -6.16 14.78
CA PRO A 21 -5.37 -6.71 13.93
C PRO A 21 -6.75 -6.35 14.48
N VAL A 22 -7.72 -6.13 13.60
CA VAL A 22 -9.13 -5.99 13.99
C VAL A 22 -9.58 -7.33 14.59
N PRO A 23 -10.07 -7.37 15.84
CA PRO A 23 -10.58 -8.59 16.43
C PRO A 23 -11.77 -9.15 15.65
N ASP A 24 -11.82 -10.47 15.46
CA ASP A 24 -12.90 -11.12 14.70
C ASP A 24 -14.30 -10.77 15.22
N ALA A 25 -14.44 -10.60 16.54
CA ALA A 25 -15.69 -10.25 17.20
C ALA A 25 -16.31 -8.92 16.74
N ILE A 26 -15.54 -8.02 16.13
CA ILE A 26 -16.02 -6.70 15.67
C ILE A 26 -15.96 -6.52 14.15
N ARG A 27 -15.54 -7.52 13.38
CA ARG A 27 -15.34 -7.39 11.91
C ARG A 27 -16.62 -7.12 11.14
N THR A 28 -17.77 -7.50 11.70
CA THR A 28 -19.10 -7.25 11.12
C THR A 28 -19.82 -6.08 11.79
N ASP A 29 -19.19 -5.38 12.73
CA ASP A 29 -19.74 -4.19 13.39
C ASP A 29 -19.20 -2.93 12.71
N LYS A 30 -20.01 -2.37 11.81
CA LYS A 30 -19.68 -1.15 11.07
C LYS A 30 -19.32 0.01 12.02
N GLY A 31 -20.04 0.16 13.14
CA GLY A 31 -19.81 1.23 14.11
C GLY A 31 -18.46 1.08 14.82
N ALA A 32 -18.14 -0.14 15.25
CA ALA A 32 -16.86 -0.45 15.88
C ALA A 32 -15.68 -0.23 14.94
N LEU A 33 -15.80 -0.65 13.67
CA LEU A 33 -14.78 -0.42 12.65
C LEU A 33 -14.56 1.07 12.37
N TRP A 34 -15.64 1.87 12.24
CA TRP A 34 -15.48 3.33 12.13
C TRP A 34 -14.86 3.97 13.37
N GLY A 35 -15.20 3.48 14.56
CA GLY A 35 -14.57 3.92 15.81
C GLY A 35 -13.07 3.68 15.81
N ARG A 36 -12.64 2.50 15.35
CA ARG A 36 -11.23 2.12 15.25
C ARG A 36 -10.50 2.92 14.17
N LEU A 37 -11.09 3.07 12.99
CA LEU A 37 -10.51 3.87 11.91
C LEU A 37 -10.30 5.34 12.33
N ARG A 38 -11.23 5.93 13.10
CA ARG A 38 -11.06 7.28 13.66
C ARG A 38 -9.97 7.35 14.72
N ARG A 39 -9.84 6.31 15.55
CA ARG A 39 -8.83 6.24 16.61
C ARG A 39 -7.43 6.08 16.03
N ASP A 40 -7.26 5.12 15.13
CA ASP A 40 -5.96 4.59 14.71
C ASP A 40 -5.54 5.05 13.29
N GLY A 41 -6.49 5.52 12.47
CA GLY A 41 -6.23 5.95 11.09
C GLY A 41 -6.23 4.81 10.05
N TYR A 42 -6.22 3.56 10.51
CA TYR A 42 -6.23 2.34 9.69
C TYR A 42 -7.08 1.22 10.31
N LEU A 43 -7.30 0.16 9.53
CA LEU A 43 -7.86 -1.13 9.91
C LEU A 43 -6.96 -2.23 9.34
N PHE A 44 -6.37 -3.07 10.20
CA PHE A 44 -5.71 -4.29 9.79
C PHE A 44 -6.70 -5.45 9.81
N LEU A 45 -7.01 -6.03 8.64
CA LEU A 45 -8.01 -7.08 8.47
C LEU A 45 -7.32 -8.36 7.98
N PRO A 46 -6.88 -9.25 8.89
CA PRO A 46 -6.23 -10.50 8.51
C PRO A 46 -7.18 -11.44 7.76
N GLN A 47 -6.71 -12.14 6.72
CA GLN A 47 -7.50 -13.13 5.98
C GLN A 47 -8.88 -12.60 5.53
N GLN A 48 -8.94 -11.32 5.15
CA GLN A 48 -10.17 -10.69 4.66
C GLN A 48 -10.53 -11.16 3.25
N LEU A 49 -9.52 -11.52 2.45
CA LEU A 49 -9.68 -12.11 1.13
C LEU A 49 -9.26 -13.57 1.17
N ASP A 50 -9.83 -14.38 0.26
CA ASP A 50 -9.31 -15.71 0.01
C ASP A 50 -7.84 -15.60 -0.44
N PRO A 51 -6.89 -16.23 0.28
CA PRO A 51 -5.48 -16.21 -0.10
C PRO A 51 -5.24 -16.66 -1.56
N GLN A 52 -6.08 -17.55 -2.11
CA GLN A 52 -5.94 -18.03 -3.48
C GLN A 52 -6.18 -16.94 -4.53
N VAL A 53 -7.11 -16.01 -4.29
CA VAL A 53 -7.36 -14.87 -5.19
C VAL A 53 -6.09 -14.04 -5.36
N VAL A 54 -5.37 -13.88 -4.26
CA VAL A 54 -4.16 -13.07 -4.17
C VAL A 54 -2.94 -13.82 -4.75
N THR A 55 -2.75 -15.09 -4.38
CA THR A 55 -1.60 -15.89 -4.83
C THR A 55 -1.69 -16.26 -6.31
N ALA A 56 -2.88 -16.49 -6.85
CA ALA A 56 -3.06 -16.74 -8.28
C ALA A 56 -2.66 -15.51 -9.13
N PHE A 57 -2.95 -14.30 -8.66
CA PHE A 57 -2.49 -13.08 -9.33
C PHE A 57 -0.98 -12.86 -9.16
N ARG A 58 -0.42 -13.18 -7.99
CA ARG A 58 1.04 -13.16 -7.75
C ARG A 58 1.78 -14.05 -8.75
N GLU A 59 1.33 -15.28 -8.94
CA GLU A 59 1.92 -16.22 -9.91
C GLU A 59 1.86 -15.63 -11.33
N HIS A 60 0.68 -15.16 -11.75
CA HIS A 60 0.52 -14.51 -13.06
C HIS A 60 1.48 -13.33 -13.26
N TYR A 61 1.61 -12.46 -12.25
CA TYR A 61 2.50 -11.32 -12.27
C TYR A 61 3.96 -11.74 -12.47
N PHE A 62 4.47 -12.69 -11.68
CA PHE A 62 5.86 -13.11 -11.78
C PHE A 62 6.15 -13.98 -13.01
N THR A 63 5.16 -14.70 -13.53
CA THR A 63 5.28 -15.34 -14.84
C THR A 63 5.46 -14.30 -15.94
N ALA A 64 4.70 -13.20 -15.93
CA ALA A 64 4.86 -12.11 -16.90
C ALA A 64 6.24 -11.41 -16.78
N MET A 65 6.87 -11.48 -15.61
CA MET A 65 8.16 -10.87 -15.31
C MET A 65 9.37 -11.81 -15.52
N SER A 66 9.17 -13.06 -15.96
CA SER A 66 10.25 -14.07 -16.01
C SER A 66 11.45 -13.65 -16.87
N ASP A 67 11.19 -12.94 -17.97
CA ASP A 67 12.19 -12.61 -18.99
C ASP A 67 12.80 -11.20 -18.81
N THR A 68 12.52 -10.59 -17.66
CA THR A 68 12.91 -9.20 -17.34
C THR A 68 14.18 -9.10 -16.49
N GLY A 69 14.63 -10.20 -15.88
CA GLY A 69 15.69 -10.18 -14.86
C GLY A 69 15.21 -9.76 -13.46
N ILE A 70 13.90 -9.61 -13.23
CA ILE A 70 13.35 -9.42 -11.89
C ILE A 70 13.29 -10.73 -11.12
N VAL A 71 12.81 -11.80 -11.75
CA VAL A 71 12.59 -13.12 -11.15
C VAL A 71 13.75 -14.05 -11.47
N ALA A 72 14.25 -14.78 -10.47
CA ALA A 72 15.34 -15.73 -10.64
C ALA A 72 14.98 -16.82 -11.66
N PRO A 73 15.81 -17.08 -12.69
CA PRO A 73 15.53 -18.09 -13.70
C PRO A 73 15.30 -19.49 -13.10
N GLY A 74 14.23 -20.16 -13.53
CA GLY A 74 13.88 -21.50 -13.05
C GLY A 74 13.30 -21.57 -11.63
N SER A 75 13.13 -20.43 -10.95
CA SER A 75 12.41 -20.37 -9.67
C SER A 75 10.89 -20.44 -9.88
N ASP A 76 10.18 -20.80 -8.80
CA ASP A 76 8.72 -20.82 -8.79
C ASP A 76 8.15 -19.38 -8.81
N PRO A 77 7.38 -18.99 -9.85
CA PRO A 77 6.75 -17.67 -9.91
C PRO A 77 5.80 -17.39 -8.75
N ALA A 78 5.18 -18.41 -8.15
CA ALA A 78 4.32 -18.22 -6.98
C ALA A 78 5.12 -17.73 -5.76
N VAL A 79 6.40 -18.09 -5.66
CA VAL A 79 7.29 -17.62 -4.60
C VAL A 79 7.84 -16.23 -4.92
N GLY A 80 8.22 -15.98 -6.17
CA GLY A 80 8.77 -14.69 -6.61
C GLY A 80 10.15 -14.41 -6.01
N ILE A 81 11.14 -15.22 -6.36
CA ILE A 81 12.54 -15.04 -5.93
C ILE A 81 13.21 -13.99 -6.82
N GLY A 82 13.90 -13.03 -6.22
CA GLY A 82 14.65 -11.98 -6.92
C GLY A 82 15.85 -12.56 -7.67
N ALA A 83 16.02 -12.21 -8.95
CA ALA A 83 17.24 -12.53 -9.67
C ALA A 83 18.40 -11.64 -9.22
N GLN A 84 19.60 -12.20 -9.25
CA GLN A 84 20.84 -11.45 -9.14
C GLN A 84 21.29 -11.01 -10.54
N GLY A 85 21.56 -9.71 -10.74
CA GLY A 85 22.10 -9.19 -12.00
C GLY A 85 21.28 -8.08 -12.64
N GLU A 86 21.50 -7.90 -13.95
CA GLU A 86 20.91 -6.82 -14.73
C GLU A 86 19.41 -7.02 -14.94
N ILE A 87 18.69 -5.90 -14.93
CA ILE A 87 17.27 -5.82 -15.23
C ILE A 87 17.07 -5.20 -16.61
N ASP A 88 16.19 -5.79 -17.40
CA ASP A 88 15.63 -5.17 -18.60
C ASP A 88 14.45 -4.27 -18.23
N ARG A 89 14.75 -2.99 -17.98
CA ARG A 89 13.73 -1.99 -17.62
C ARG A 89 12.69 -1.78 -18.72
N ALA A 90 13.05 -1.96 -19.98
CA ALA A 90 12.11 -1.78 -21.09
C ALA A 90 11.06 -2.90 -21.09
N LYS A 91 11.48 -4.16 -20.89
CA LYS A 91 10.54 -5.27 -20.75
C LYS A 91 9.67 -5.17 -19.50
N ILE A 92 10.22 -4.72 -18.37
CA ILE A 92 9.39 -4.47 -17.17
C ILE A 92 8.29 -3.46 -17.50
N ARG A 93 8.64 -2.33 -18.09
CA ARG A 93 7.66 -1.28 -18.41
C ARG A 93 6.58 -1.80 -19.33
N SER A 94 6.96 -2.54 -20.37
CA SER A 94 5.99 -3.11 -21.30
C SER A 94 5.07 -4.10 -20.59
N ALA A 95 5.62 -5.08 -19.88
CA ALA A 95 4.82 -6.05 -19.11
C ALA A 95 3.90 -5.35 -18.08
N LEU A 96 4.39 -4.30 -17.42
CA LEU A 96 3.65 -3.61 -16.38
C LEU A 96 2.54 -2.73 -16.95
N PHE A 97 2.87 -1.86 -17.89
CA PHE A 97 1.99 -0.77 -18.33
C PHE A 97 1.19 -1.09 -19.59
N ASP A 98 1.67 -2.00 -20.44
CA ASP A 98 0.94 -2.43 -21.64
C ASP A 98 0.01 -3.62 -21.34
N ASP A 99 0.41 -4.51 -20.42
CA ASP A 99 -0.30 -5.77 -20.16
C ASP A 99 -0.95 -5.83 -18.76
N ILE A 100 -0.18 -5.71 -17.67
CA ILE A 100 -0.67 -6.02 -16.32
C ILE A 100 -1.63 -4.96 -15.78
N VAL A 101 -1.23 -3.69 -15.78
CA VAL A 101 -2.01 -2.58 -15.22
C VAL A 101 -3.35 -2.36 -15.95
N PRO A 102 -3.41 -2.39 -17.29
CA PRO A 102 -4.69 -2.32 -18.01
C PRO A 102 -5.40 -3.68 -18.09
N GLY A 103 -4.74 -4.79 -17.73
CA GLY A 103 -5.22 -6.15 -17.94
C GLY A 103 -6.41 -6.59 -17.09
N GLU A 104 -7.21 -7.49 -17.65
CA GLU A 104 -8.43 -8.03 -17.02
C GLU A 104 -8.16 -8.76 -15.70
N ARG A 105 -7.02 -9.46 -15.58
CA ARG A 105 -6.66 -10.19 -14.34
C ARG A 105 -6.44 -9.24 -13.17
N TYR A 106 -5.78 -8.11 -13.41
CA TYR A 106 -5.58 -7.09 -12.37
C TYR A 106 -6.88 -6.35 -12.07
N ALA A 107 -7.70 -6.07 -13.10
CA ALA A 107 -9.05 -5.53 -12.90
C ALA A 107 -9.93 -6.45 -12.05
N ALA A 108 -9.90 -7.77 -12.30
CA ALA A 108 -10.67 -8.76 -11.55
C ALA A 108 -10.25 -8.85 -10.07
N LEU A 109 -8.93 -8.79 -9.78
CA LEU A 109 -8.43 -8.76 -8.41
C LEU A 109 -8.86 -7.48 -7.67
N THR A 110 -8.63 -6.32 -8.29
CA THR A 110 -8.84 -5.02 -7.64
C THR A 110 -10.31 -4.61 -7.52
N GLY A 111 -11.14 -5.11 -8.43
CA GLY A 111 -12.60 -4.99 -8.41
C GLY A 111 -13.31 -6.24 -7.89
N HIS A 112 -12.61 -7.14 -7.18
CA HIS A 112 -13.18 -8.40 -6.71
C HIS A 112 -14.46 -8.16 -5.90
N PRO A 113 -15.53 -8.99 -6.06
CA PRO A 113 -16.80 -8.78 -5.37
C PRO A 113 -16.68 -8.64 -3.85
N ASP A 114 -15.78 -9.39 -3.20
CA ASP A 114 -15.57 -9.28 -1.75
C ASP A 114 -14.93 -7.95 -1.34
N VAL A 115 -14.03 -7.40 -2.16
CA VAL A 115 -13.43 -6.07 -1.94
C VAL A 115 -14.49 -5.00 -2.11
N ARG A 116 -15.20 -5.02 -3.24
CA ARG A 116 -16.22 -4.04 -3.58
C ARG A 116 -17.37 -4.06 -2.56
N GLY A 117 -17.89 -5.25 -2.27
CA GLY A 117 -19.01 -5.44 -1.33
C GLY A 117 -18.64 -5.02 0.10
N TRP A 118 -17.39 -5.23 0.52
CA TRP A 118 -16.91 -4.71 1.80
C TRP A 118 -16.96 -3.18 1.85
N PHE A 119 -16.52 -2.49 0.79
CA PHE A 119 -16.59 -1.03 0.71
C PHE A 119 -18.03 -0.51 0.62
N GLU A 120 -18.91 -1.15 -0.16
CA GLU A 120 -20.34 -0.81 -0.26
C GLU A 120 -21.01 -0.89 1.12
N TRP A 121 -20.77 -1.97 1.87
CA TRP A 121 -21.27 -2.11 3.24
C TRP A 121 -20.67 -1.08 4.20
N PHE A 122 -19.35 -0.92 4.18
CA PHE A 122 -18.63 -0.10 5.16
C PHE A 122 -18.89 1.40 4.97
N LEU A 123 -18.92 1.87 3.73
CA LEU A 123 -19.32 3.23 3.37
C LEU A 123 -20.85 3.36 3.48
N GLY A 124 -21.63 2.34 3.14
CA GLY A 124 -23.09 2.43 3.12
C GLY A 124 -23.56 3.34 1.99
N ASP A 125 -23.03 3.11 0.79
CA ASP A 125 -23.34 3.78 -0.47
C ASP A 125 -22.90 2.87 -1.62
N ASP A 126 -23.33 3.18 -2.84
CA ASP A 126 -22.61 2.71 -4.03
C ASP A 126 -21.18 3.28 -3.98
N VAL A 127 -20.23 2.54 -4.54
CA VAL A 127 -18.81 2.89 -4.42
C VAL A 127 -18.15 3.10 -5.78
N HIS A 128 -17.23 4.06 -5.82
CA HIS A 128 -16.35 4.31 -6.95
C HIS A 128 -14.96 3.78 -6.65
N LEU A 129 -14.46 2.88 -7.50
CA LEU A 129 -13.05 2.47 -7.52
C LEU A 129 -12.30 3.39 -8.49
N HIS A 130 -11.27 4.08 -8.01
CA HIS A 130 -10.39 4.85 -8.89
C HIS A 130 -9.69 3.93 -9.90
N LYS A 131 -9.69 4.33 -11.18
CA LYS A 131 -9.06 3.55 -12.26
C LYS A 131 -7.55 3.43 -12.06
N ARG A 132 -6.93 4.48 -11.49
CA ARG A 132 -5.50 4.48 -11.13
C ARG A 132 -5.25 3.59 -9.91
N LYS A 133 -4.73 2.40 -10.18
CA LYS A 133 -4.45 1.35 -9.19
C LYS A 133 -2.98 1.00 -9.26
N ILE A 134 -2.26 1.21 -8.17
CA ILE A 134 -0.80 1.08 -8.18
C ILE A 134 -0.44 -0.34 -7.79
N ILE A 135 0.53 -0.93 -8.48
CA ILE A 135 1.14 -2.20 -8.13
C ILE A 135 2.65 -1.98 -7.97
N ARG A 136 3.23 -2.59 -6.95
CA ARG A 136 4.64 -2.37 -6.59
C ARG A 136 5.32 -3.70 -6.35
N HIS A 137 6.43 -3.92 -7.05
CA HIS A 137 7.39 -4.96 -6.72
C HIS A 137 8.65 -4.31 -6.14
N ILE A 138 9.21 -4.85 -5.07
CA ILE A 138 10.50 -4.42 -4.52
C ILE A 138 11.37 -5.64 -4.32
N ARG A 139 12.55 -5.65 -4.95
CA ARG A 139 13.51 -6.74 -4.78
C ARG A 139 14.34 -6.54 -3.51
N PRO A 140 14.79 -7.63 -2.89
CA PRO A 140 15.75 -7.57 -1.79
C PRO A 140 17.01 -6.78 -2.17
N GLY A 141 17.52 -5.98 -1.24
CA GLY A 141 18.79 -5.25 -1.39
C GLY A 141 18.70 -3.93 -2.17
N GLU A 142 17.54 -3.59 -2.73
CA GLU A 142 17.29 -2.25 -3.27
C GLU A 142 17.19 -1.24 -2.10
N SER A 143 18.20 -0.37 -1.95
CA SER A 143 18.27 0.62 -0.87
C SER A 143 18.60 2.02 -1.39
N GLY A 144 18.24 3.04 -0.59
CA GLY A 144 18.46 4.45 -0.90
C GLY A 144 17.16 5.22 -1.18
N ILE A 145 17.27 6.54 -1.30
CA ILE A 145 16.11 7.41 -1.49
C ILE A 145 15.41 7.08 -2.82
N GLY A 146 14.12 6.71 -2.72
CA GLY A 146 13.27 6.36 -3.86
C GLY A 146 13.08 4.86 -4.08
N THR A 147 13.70 3.99 -3.27
CA THR A 147 13.45 2.54 -3.33
C THR A 147 12.18 2.16 -2.56
N ALA A 148 12.14 2.50 -1.27
CA ALA A 148 10.94 2.39 -0.46
C ALA A 148 10.05 3.63 -0.59
N THR A 149 8.74 3.43 -0.46
CA THR A 149 7.78 4.55 -0.46
C THR A 149 8.05 5.48 0.72
N GLN A 150 8.35 6.74 0.42
CA GLN A 150 8.61 7.77 1.43
C GLN A 150 7.34 8.14 2.21
N ALA A 151 7.50 8.76 3.38
CA ALA A 151 6.38 9.16 4.23
C ALA A 151 5.47 10.16 3.51
N HIS A 152 4.20 9.83 3.38
CA HIS A 152 3.17 10.69 2.81
C HIS A 152 1.78 10.29 3.34
N TYR A 153 0.75 11.03 2.98
CA TYR A 153 -0.65 10.64 3.17
C TYR A 153 -1.41 10.86 1.87
N ASP A 154 -2.33 9.95 1.53
CA ASP A 154 -2.89 9.84 0.18
C ASP A 154 -3.64 11.11 -0.28
N LEU A 155 -4.22 11.88 0.64
CA LEU A 155 -4.99 13.08 0.28
C LEU A 155 -4.17 14.04 -0.59
N VAL A 156 -2.85 14.16 -0.36
CA VAL A 156 -2.04 15.11 -1.14
C VAL A 156 -2.07 14.84 -2.63
N TYR A 157 -2.30 13.59 -3.03
CA TYR A 157 -2.40 13.15 -4.42
C TYR A 157 -3.86 13.09 -4.95
N LEU A 158 -4.86 12.95 -4.06
CA LEU A 158 -6.30 12.76 -4.39
C LEU A 158 -7.20 13.98 -4.07
N ARG A 159 -6.62 15.14 -3.75
CA ARG A 159 -7.32 16.34 -3.24
C ARG A 159 -8.16 17.14 -4.26
N GLU A 160 -8.35 16.67 -5.50
CA GLU A 160 -9.30 17.29 -6.44
C GLU A 160 -10.67 16.58 -6.43
N GLY A 161 -10.85 15.55 -5.61
CA GLY A 161 -12.12 14.86 -5.38
C GLY A 161 -12.57 14.89 -3.91
N SER A 162 -13.09 13.76 -3.44
CA SER A 162 -13.49 13.57 -2.05
C SER A 162 -12.28 13.53 -1.10
N GLU A 163 -12.43 14.12 0.08
CA GLU A 163 -11.46 13.96 1.18
C GLU A 163 -11.71 12.68 2.01
N ARG A 164 -12.74 11.91 1.67
CA ARG A 164 -13.21 10.74 2.41
C ARG A 164 -12.92 9.43 1.66
N VAL A 165 -11.91 9.45 0.79
CA VAL A 165 -11.38 8.28 0.10
C VAL A 165 -10.74 7.34 1.12
N LEU A 166 -10.99 6.04 0.97
CA LEU A 166 -10.30 5.00 1.72
C LEU A 166 -9.41 4.20 0.77
N SER A 167 -8.15 4.06 1.16
CA SER A 167 -7.20 3.22 0.45
C SER A 167 -7.25 1.82 1.05
N MET A 168 -7.19 0.79 0.19
CA MET A 168 -6.92 -0.58 0.58
C MET A 168 -5.56 -0.99 0.02
N TRP A 169 -4.65 -1.39 0.91
CA TRP A 169 -3.37 -2.00 0.53
C TRP A 169 -3.46 -3.51 0.72
N ILE A 170 -3.04 -4.25 -0.31
CA ILE A 170 -3.13 -5.70 -0.38
C ILE A 170 -1.72 -6.25 -0.66
N PRO A 171 -1.12 -7.01 0.28
CA PRO A 171 0.06 -7.79 0.02
C PRO A 171 -0.30 -8.92 -0.95
N LEU A 172 0.38 -9.00 -2.08
CA LEU A 172 0.15 -10.01 -3.10
C LEU A 172 0.99 -11.26 -2.82
N GLY A 173 0.81 -11.83 -1.63
CA GLY A 173 1.61 -12.93 -1.05
C GLY A 173 1.91 -12.69 0.43
N ASP A 174 2.58 -13.63 1.08
CA ASP A 174 3.11 -13.39 2.42
C ASP A 174 4.16 -12.27 2.38
N CYS A 175 4.06 -11.33 3.32
CA CYS A 175 4.95 -10.18 3.44
C CYS A 175 5.31 -9.99 4.92
N PRO A 176 6.27 -10.79 5.45
CA PRO A 176 6.83 -10.54 6.78
C PRO A 176 7.49 -9.15 6.82
N ALA A 177 7.72 -8.61 8.03
CA ALA A 177 8.17 -7.23 8.19
C ALA A 177 9.48 -6.91 7.46
N GLU A 178 10.36 -7.91 7.32
CA GLU A 178 11.64 -7.81 6.59
C GLU A 178 11.46 -7.59 5.08
N GLN A 179 10.30 -7.88 4.50
CA GLN A 179 10.04 -7.69 3.07
C GLN A 179 9.69 -6.25 2.66
N GLY A 180 9.63 -5.30 3.60
CA GLY A 180 9.38 -3.92 3.20
C GLY A 180 7.90 -3.60 3.00
N GLY A 181 7.04 -4.09 3.90
CA GLY A 181 5.60 -3.87 3.87
C GLY A 181 5.18 -2.43 4.20
N LEU A 182 3.87 -2.17 4.19
CA LEU A 182 3.29 -0.88 4.58
C LEU A 182 3.53 -0.60 6.08
N ALA A 183 3.88 0.63 6.40
CA ALA A 183 4.09 1.14 7.76
C ALA A 183 3.26 2.42 7.99
N TYR A 184 2.73 2.61 9.20
CA TYR A 184 2.00 3.82 9.58
C TYR A 184 2.71 4.58 10.69
N LEU A 185 2.72 5.90 10.60
CA LEU A 185 3.10 6.75 11.74
C LEU A 185 1.91 6.89 12.67
N GLU A 186 2.05 6.40 13.90
CA GLU A 186 0.97 6.29 14.88
C GLU A 186 0.28 7.64 15.14
N GLY A 187 -1.06 7.65 15.07
CA GLY A 187 -1.88 8.83 15.36
C GLY A 187 -1.75 9.99 14.36
N SER A 188 -1.03 9.79 13.26
CA SER A 188 -0.65 10.89 12.35
C SER A 188 -1.80 11.54 11.60
N HIS A 189 -2.89 10.81 11.38
CA HIS A 189 -4.10 11.31 10.74
C HIS A 189 -4.77 12.44 11.53
N HIS A 190 -4.56 12.52 12.85
CA HIS A 190 -5.14 13.60 13.67
C HIS A 190 -4.47 14.93 13.38
N TRP A 191 -3.13 14.97 13.40
CA TRP A 191 -2.39 16.20 13.16
C TRP A 191 -2.37 16.57 11.68
N SER A 192 -2.32 15.61 10.76
CA SER A 192 -2.36 15.91 9.32
C SER A 192 -3.71 16.51 8.92
N LEU A 193 -4.82 16.00 9.46
CA LEU A 193 -6.15 16.57 9.29
C LEU A 193 -6.25 17.98 9.90
N ALA A 194 -5.73 18.18 11.10
CA ALA A 194 -5.72 19.49 11.76
C ALA A 194 -4.91 20.52 10.94
N GLU A 195 -3.75 20.12 10.41
CA GLU A 195 -2.91 20.95 9.57
C GLU A 195 -3.58 21.28 8.23
N GLU A 196 -4.21 20.32 7.54
CA GLU A 196 -4.95 20.58 6.30
C GLU A 196 -6.11 21.55 6.54
N ARG A 197 -6.81 21.47 7.68
CA ARG A 197 -7.89 22.40 8.04
C ARG A 197 -7.42 23.80 8.42
N ALA A 198 -6.23 23.92 9.02
CA ALA A 198 -5.68 25.19 9.44
C ALA A 198 -4.99 25.96 8.29
N ARG A 199 -4.57 25.25 7.24
CA ARG A 199 -3.89 25.86 6.09
C ARG A 199 -4.88 26.60 5.19
N GLY A 200 -4.42 27.74 4.66
CA GLY A 200 -5.13 28.50 3.63
C GLY A 200 -4.78 28.06 2.20
N ASP A 201 -3.73 27.26 2.05
CA ASP A 201 -3.22 26.73 0.79
C ASP A 201 -3.18 25.19 0.77
N LYS A 202 -3.27 24.61 -0.43
CA LYS A 202 -3.18 23.15 -0.62
C LYS A 202 -1.71 22.73 -0.67
N ARG A 203 -1.32 21.70 0.09
CA ARG A 203 0.03 21.13 -0.04
C ARG A 203 0.20 20.52 -1.43
N PRO A 204 1.40 20.63 -2.03
CA PRO A 204 1.70 19.96 -3.29
C PRO A 204 1.62 18.44 -3.12
N ALA A 205 1.38 17.74 -4.24
CA ALA A 205 1.48 16.29 -4.33
C ALA A 205 2.95 15.87 -4.18
N ALA A 206 3.38 15.62 -2.95
CA ALA A 206 4.75 15.27 -2.62
C ALA A 206 4.83 14.50 -1.30
N SER A 207 5.88 13.70 -1.17
CA SER A 207 6.27 13.07 0.09
C SER A 207 6.69 14.11 1.13
N ILE A 208 6.43 13.82 2.40
CA ILE A 208 6.86 14.61 3.56
C ILE A 208 8.37 14.47 3.74
N THR A 209 8.88 13.23 3.80
CA THR A 209 10.30 12.93 3.99
C THR A 209 10.62 11.45 3.71
N ALA A 210 11.87 11.16 3.38
CA ALA A 210 12.45 9.82 3.40
C ALA A 210 12.96 9.41 4.81
N ASP A 211 13.24 10.40 5.68
CA ASP A 211 13.75 10.20 7.04
C ASP A 211 12.61 9.83 8.01
N LEU A 212 12.26 8.54 8.02
CA LEU A 212 11.21 8.02 8.90
C LEU A 212 11.56 8.20 10.40
N PRO A 213 12.79 7.92 10.88
CA PRO A 213 13.17 8.18 12.26
C PRO A 213 13.03 9.64 12.67
N GLY A 214 13.53 10.59 11.86
CA GLY A 214 13.41 12.01 12.13
C GLY A 214 11.96 12.49 12.18
N LEU A 215 11.08 11.91 11.34
CA LEU A 215 9.64 12.20 11.41
C LEU A 215 8.99 11.66 12.70
N ALA A 216 9.38 10.46 13.13
CA ALA A 216 8.92 9.89 14.39
C ALA A 216 9.35 10.72 15.59
N ASP A 217 10.62 11.18 15.63
CA ASP A 217 11.14 12.06 16.67
C ASP A 217 10.41 13.40 16.73
N LYS A 218 10.17 14.01 15.57
CA LYS A 218 9.46 15.30 15.46
C LYS A 218 8.05 15.26 16.06
N HIS A 219 7.36 14.12 15.92
CA HIS A 219 5.97 13.97 16.35
C HIS A 219 5.82 13.16 17.63
N ASP A 220 6.94 12.77 18.26
CA ASP A 220 6.98 11.85 19.40
C ASP A 220 6.07 10.63 19.21
N ALA A 221 6.24 9.95 18.08
CA ALA A 221 5.36 8.88 17.63
C ALA A 221 6.16 7.62 17.27
N ARG A 222 5.43 6.53 17.03
CA ARG A 222 5.98 5.25 16.59
C ARG A 222 5.67 4.98 15.14
N TRP A 223 6.57 4.33 14.43
CA TRP A 223 6.24 3.61 13.20
C TRP A 223 5.68 2.24 13.55
N LEU A 224 4.49 1.93 13.02
CA LEU A 224 3.81 0.67 13.21
C LEU A 224 4.06 -0.22 12.00
N LEU A 225 4.59 -1.43 12.24
CA LEU A 225 4.81 -2.47 11.23
C LEU A 225 3.84 -3.62 11.40
N ALA A 226 3.75 -4.52 10.42
CA ALA A 226 3.03 -5.77 10.55
C ALA A 226 3.73 -6.90 9.81
N ASN A 227 3.44 -8.14 10.24
CA ASN A 227 3.74 -9.33 9.47
C ASN A 227 2.46 -9.72 8.72
N TYR A 228 2.45 -9.48 7.42
CA TYR A 228 1.29 -9.75 6.59
C TYR A 228 1.36 -11.16 6.00
N ARG A 229 0.20 -11.75 5.78
CA ARG A 229 0.01 -13.02 5.09
C ARG A 229 -0.86 -12.82 3.85
N ALA A 230 -0.75 -13.71 2.88
CA ALA A 230 -1.68 -13.72 1.75
C ALA A 230 -3.13 -13.76 2.27
N GLY A 231 -3.98 -12.90 1.72
CA GLY A 231 -5.38 -12.71 2.15
C GLY A 231 -5.60 -11.60 3.18
N ASP A 232 -4.55 -11.11 3.83
CA ASP A 232 -4.63 -9.94 4.70
C ASP A 232 -4.85 -8.66 3.88
N VAL A 233 -5.53 -7.66 4.43
CA VAL A 233 -5.63 -6.32 3.83
C VAL A 233 -5.50 -5.23 4.88
N MET A 234 -5.02 -4.07 4.45
CA MET A 234 -5.04 -2.83 5.23
C MET A 234 -6.03 -1.87 4.60
N VAL A 235 -6.87 -1.23 5.41
CA VAL A 235 -7.72 -0.11 4.97
C VAL A 235 -7.37 1.13 5.75
N HIS A 236 -7.09 2.25 5.09
CA HIS A 236 -6.67 3.47 5.77
C HIS A 236 -7.30 4.75 5.24
N SER A 237 -7.35 5.75 6.12
CA SER A 237 -7.85 7.09 5.80
C SER A 237 -6.86 7.85 4.92
N SER A 238 -7.35 8.78 4.09
CA SER A 238 -6.47 9.64 3.26
C SER A 238 -5.49 10.51 4.05
N TYR A 239 -5.63 10.59 5.38
CA TYR A 239 -4.87 11.46 6.27
C TYR A 239 -3.76 10.73 7.03
N VAL A 240 -3.81 9.41 7.17
CA VAL A 240 -2.76 8.71 7.92
C VAL A 240 -1.46 8.73 7.15
N VAL A 241 -0.39 9.17 7.81
CA VAL A 241 0.95 9.16 7.25
C VAL A 241 1.45 7.73 7.22
N HIS A 242 1.87 7.31 6.04
CA HIS A 242 2.37 5.98 5.79
C HIS A 242 3.59 6.01 4.86
N ALA A 243 4.35 4.93 4.92
CA ALA A 243 5.56 4.69 4.16
C ALA A 243 5.71 3.18 3.92
N SER A 244 6.78 2.76 3.25
CA SER A 244 7.21 1.35 3.30
C SER A 244 8.62 1.24 3.87
N THR A 245 8.97 0.06 4.38
CA THR A 245 10.36 -0.29 4.69
C THR A 245 11.06 -0.87 3.45
N ASP A 246 12.38 -0.98 3.51
CA ASP A 246 13.19 -1.62 2.49
C ASP A 246 13.01 -3.15 2.56
N ASN A 247 13.16 -3.83 1.43
CA ASN A 247 13.13 -5.29 1.38
C ASN A 247 14.53 -5.84 1.70
N VAL A 248 14.64 -6.51 2.85
CA VAL A 248 15.86 -7.18 3.34
C VAL A 248 15.61 -8.67 3.60
N ASP A 249 14.64 -9.26 2.90
CA ASP A 249 14.25 -10.66 3.06
C ASP A 249 15.47 -11.60 2.83
N PRO A 250 15.82 -12.45 3.81
CA PRO A 250 17.01 -13.31 3.73
C PRO A 250 16.86 -14.48 2.77
N LEU A 251 15.65 -14.72 2.25
CA LEU A 251 15.34 -15.76 1.25
C LEU A 251 15.20 -15.18 -0.16
N ASP A 252 15.66 -13.93 -0.34
CA ASP A 252 15.63 -13.21 -1.61
C ASP A 252 14.22 -13.06 -2.21
N ARG A 253 13.16 -13.04 -1.39
CA ARG A 253 11.78 -12.94 -1.88
C ARG A 253 11.41 -11.51 -2.25
N ILE A 254 10.79 -11.35 -3.42
CA ILE A 254 10.28 -10.07 -3.91
C ILE A 254 8.97 -9.75 -3.19
N ARG A 255 8.90 -8.56 -2.60
CA ARG A 255 7.64 -8.00 -2.10
C ARG A 255 6.79 -7.57 -3.28
N LEU A 256 5.55 -8.05 -3.33
CA LEU A 256 4.56 -7.61 -4.30
C LEU A 256 3.33 -7.12 -3.56
N SER A 257 2.80 -5.97 -3.94
CA SER A 257 1.61 -5.39 -3.32
C SER A 257 0.84 -4.52 -4.30
N THR A 258 -0.43 -4.31 -4.03
CA THR A 258 -1.26 -3.33 -4.75
C THR A 258 -1.98 -2.40 -3.76
N ASP A 259 -2.20 -1.16 -4.20
CA ASP A 259 -2.98 -0.17 -3.45
C ASP A 259 -4.08 0.43 -4.33
N ILE A 260 -5.32 0.29 -3.86
CA ILE A 260 -6.55 0.69 -4.54
C ILE A 260 -7.33 1.68 -3.68
N ARG A 261 -8.11 2.54 -4.31
CA ARG A 261 -8.86 3.60 -3.60
C ARG A 261 -10.33 3.51 -3.92
N TYR A 262 -11.13 3.48 -2.86
CA TYR A 262 -12.58 3.52 -2.93
C TYR A 262 -13.12 4.77 -2.24
N GLN A 263 -14.15 5.34 -2.83
CA GLN A 263 -14.96 6.40 -2.22
C GLN A 263 -16.44 6.12 -2.46
N ARG A 264 -17.30 6.91 -1.82
CA ARG A 264 -18.72 6.93 -2.18
C ARG A 264 -18.89 7.41 -3.61
N ALA A 265 -19.76 6.74 -4.38
CA ALA A 265 -20.09 7.16 -5.74
C ALA A 265 -20.85 8.50 -5.76
N SER A 266 -21.51 8.86 -4.65
CA SER A 266 -22.21 10.14 -4.48
C SER A 266 -21.27 11.34 -4.22
N GLU A 267 -19.98 11.11 -3.97
CA GLU A 267 -19.01 12.17 -3.69
C GLU A 267 -18.20 12.57 -4.94
N PRO A 268 -17.68 13.82 -5.02
CA PRO A 268 -16.88 14.26 -6.15
C PRO A 268 -15.68 13.33 -6.42
N ILE A 269 -15.43 13.03 -7.69
CA ILE A 269 -14.35 12.15 -8.13
C ILE A 269 -13.18 13.01 -8.60
N ASP A 270 -11.97 12.69 -8.14
CA ASP A 270 -10.74 13.27 -8.68
C ASP A 270 -10.51 12.75 -10.11
N TRP A 271 -10.76 13.61 -11.10
CA TRP A 271 -10.71 13.26 -12.53
C TRP A 271 -9.32 12.81 -12.98
N ARG A 272 -8.26 13.25 -12.29
CA ARG A 272 -6.86 12.91 -12.61
C ARG A 272 -6.54 11.45 -12.33
N TRP A 273 -7.32 10.81 -11.45
CA TRP A 273 -7.16 9.40 -11.05
C TRP A 273 -8.02 8.43 -11.88
N GLN A 274 -8.57 8.90 -13.00
CA GLN A 274 -9.44 8.11 -13.88
C GLN A 274 -8.69 7.54 -15.09
N GLU A 275 -7.36 7.48 -15.03
CA GLU A 275 -6.52 6.74 -15.97
C GLU A 275 -5.79 5.57 -15.31
N HIS A 276 -5.31 4.64 -16.14
CA HIS A 276 -4.43 3.59 -15.65
C HIS A 276 -3.14 4.19 -15.10
N TRP A 277 -2.61 3.60 -14.04
CA TRP A 277 -1.33 4.04 -13.46
C TRP A 277 -0.21 3.90 -14.50
N HIS A 278 0.61 4.95 -14.64
CA HIS A 278 1.80 4.96 -15.48
C HIS A 278 2.94 5.69 -14.76
N GLU A 279 4.20 5.37 -15.07
CA GLU A 279 5.35 6.04 -14.42
C GLU A 279 5.50 7.51 -14.81
N ASP A 280 5.05 7.87 -16.02
CA ASP A 280 5.11 9.23 -16.57
C ASP A 280 3.83 10.06 -16.36
N ASP A 281 2.90 9.61 -15.49
CA ASP A 281 1.60 10.29 -15.32
C ASP A 281 1.66 11.57 -14.45
N GLY A 282 2.80 11.84 -13.82
CA GLY A 282 3.04 13.06 -13.05
C GLY A 282 2.25 13.13 -11.72
N LEU A 283 1.75 11.99 -11.22
CA LEU A 283 0.93 11.88 -10.01
C LEU A 283 1.48 10.89 -8.96
#